data_AF-A0A8H5HB30-F1
#
_entry.id   AF-A0A8H5HB30-F1
#
_cell.length_a   1.000
_cell.length_b   1.000
_cell.length_c   1.000
_cell.angle_alpha   90.00
_cell.angle_beta   90.00
_cell.angle_gamma   90.00
#
_symmetry.space_group_name_H-M   'P 1'
#
loop_
_entity.id
_entity.type
_entity.pdbx_description
1 polymer ?
#
loop_
_entity_poly.entity_id
_entity_poly.type
_entity_poly.pdbx_seq_one_letter_code
_entity_poly.pdbx_strand_id
1 'polypeptide(L)'
;MNTLAVGVLSGSYVTFRSKDGLIFGVINIIGNFATVFLDQSYWQRAIASRPGTTVKAYLLGGLAWFAIPFTFATTLGLSAVALRGDPDMISLSADDVSAGLPAAAAASALLGSSGAAALLVLLFCAVTSAISTELIAVSSLLTYNVYKRYVNPGAMDNQLLRMGHYMVGLYGLVMAFAGLIFYFIGVSMGWLYDTQAFNTNIWRSQQHCLPRHVQNPQLLVFPQPNQLRSTKIGIHKGIEARKKSPL
;
A
#
# COMPACT_ATOMS: atom_id res chain seq x y z
N MET A 1 -21.36 24.94 -10.16
CA MET A 1 -21.66 23.87 -11.13
C MET A 1 -20.35 23.40 -11.77
N ASN A 2 -20.03 22.12 -11.60
CA ASN A 2 -19.08 21.29 -12.36
C ASN A 2 -17.57 21.45 -12.11
N THR A 3 -17.09 21.00 -10.95
CA THR A 3 -15.74 20.43 -10.83
C THR A 3 -15.83 18.91 -10.89
N LEU A 4 -15.61 18.41 -12.10
CA LEU A 4 -15.44 17.01 -12.45
C LEU A 4 -14.40 16.33 -11.53
N ALA A 5 -14.65 15.08 -11.12
CA ALA A 5 -13.68 14.26 -10.41
C ALA A 5 -12.37 14.18 -11.22
N VAL A 6 -11.31 14.82 -10.73
CA VAL A 6 -10.00 14.85 -11.40
C VAL A 6 -9.45 13.42 -11.46
N GLY A 7 -9.08 12.97 -12.67
CA GLY A 7 -8.52 11.64 -12.90
C GLY A 7 -9.53 10.54 -13.22
N VAL A 8 -10.84 10.82 -13.27
CA VAL A 8 -11.89 9.84 -13.62
C VAL A 8 -12.48 10.09 -15.01
N LEU A 9 -12.81 9.04 -15.76
CA LEU A 9 -13.48 9.16 -17.06
C LEU A 9 -14.78 9.99 -16.93
N SER A 10 -14.90 11.07 -17.70
CA SER A 10 -16.05 11.99 -17.70
C SER A 10 -16.30 12.75 -16.38
N GLY A 11 -15.37 12.70 -15.42
CA GLY A 11 -15.48 13.46 -14.17
C GLY A 11 -16.58 13.02 -13.22
N SER A 12 -17.19 11.86 -13.46
CA SER A 12 -18.20 11.29 -12.59
C SER A 12 -17.55 10.52 -11.45
N TYR A 13 -17.94 10.82 -10.21
CA TYR A 13 -17.50 10.10 -9.01
C TYR A 13 -18.04 8.66 -8.92
N VAL A 14 -18.93 8.26 -9.84
CA VAL A 14 -19.56 6.92 -9.89
C VAL A 14 -18.82 5.97 -10.85
N THR A 15 -17.90 6.49 -11.67
CA THR A 15 -17.11 5.69 -12.62
C THR A 15 -15.82 5.17 -11.98
N PHE A 16 -15.64 3.86 -11.88
CA PHE A 16 -14.40 3.21 -11.40
C PHE A 16 -13.18 3.37 -12.34
N ARG A 17 -13.28 4.18 -13.39
CA ARG A 17 -12.23 4.34 -14.41
C ARG A 17 -11.33 5.53 -14.08
N SER A 18 -10.33 5.31 -13.23
CA SER A 18 -9.21 6.24 -12.98
C SER A 18 -7.87 5.61 -13.32
N LYS A 19 -7.06 6.28 -14.14
CA LYS A 19 -5.71 5.80 -14.51
C LYS A 19 -4.78 5.85 -13.30
N ASP A 20 -4.81 6.94 -12.54
CA ASP A 20 -3.99 7.10 -11.34
C ASP A 20 -4.46 6.16 -10.22
N GLY A 21 -5.77 5.96 -10.09
CA GLY A 21 -6.33 4.98 -9.15
C GLY A 21 -5.96 3.54 -9.49
N LEU A 22 -5.86 3.17 -10.77
CA LEU A 22 -5.41 1.85 -11.19
C LEU A 22 -3.92 1.65 -10.92
N ILE A 23 -3.07 2.65 -11.21
CA ILE A 23 -1.63 2.60 -10.91
C ILE A 23 -1.41 2.46 -9.40
N PHE A 24 -2.09 3.30 -8.60
CA PHE A 24 -2.06 3.21 -7.15
C PHE A 24 -2.56 1.84 -6.67
N GLY A 25 -3.63 1.31 -7.24
CA GLY A 25 -4.16 -0.01 -6.92
C GLY A 25 -3.16 -1.14 -7.17
N VAL A 26 -2.46 -1.14 -8.30
CA VAL A 26 -1.42 -2.16 -8.60
C VAL A 26 -0.23 -2.03 -7.65
N ILE A 27 0.24 -0.81 -7.40
CA ILE A 27 1.29 -0.51 -6.41
C ILE A 27 0.89 -1.07 -5.05
N ASN A 28 -0.35 -0.82 -4.64
CA ASN A 28 -0.88 -1.22 -3.35
C ASN A 28 -1.01 -2.75 -3.23
N ILE A 29 -1.40 -3.46 -4.30
CA ILE A 29 -1.43 -4.93 -4.31
C ILE A 29 -0.02 -5.51 -4.14
N ILE A 30 0.95 -5.05 -4.93
CA ILE A 30 2.32 -5.59 -4.88
C ILE A 30 2.99 -5.26 -3.54
N GLY A 31 2.87 -4.01 -3.09
CA GLY A 31 3.41 -3.55 -1.82
C GLY A 31 2.82 -4.33 -0.64
N ASN A 32 1.48 -4.44 -0.57
CA ASN A 32 0.84 -5.13 0.53
C ASN A 32 1.02 -6.65 0.50
N PHE A 33 1.27 -7.25 -0.66
CA PHE A 33 1.64 -8.66 -0.70
C PHE A 33 2.98 -8.89 0.01
N ALA A 34 3.97 -8.02 -0.21
CA ALA A 34 5.23 -8.09 0.52
C ALA A 34 5.04 -7.89 2.03
N THR A 35 4.22 -6.91 2.44
CA THR A 35 3.98 -6.65 3.87
C THR A 35 3.26 -7.79 4.58
N VAL A 36 2.40 -8.55 3.90
CA VAL A 36 1.71 -9.69 4.55
C VAL A 36 2.58 -10.95 4.60
N PHE A 37 3.26 -11.29 3.49
CA PHE A 37 3.98 -12.56 3.39
C PHE A 37 5.39 -12.50 3.97
N LEU A 38 6.01 -11.33 4.08
CA LEU A 38 7.36 -11.16 4.62
C LEU A 38 7.39 -10.63 6.07
N ASP A 39 6.22 -10.29 6.62
CA ASP A 39 6.13 -9.84 8.01
C ASP A 39 6.06 -11.02 8.99
N GLN A 40 7.02 -11.02 9.90
CA GLN A 40 7.17 -12.01 10.95
C GLN A 40 5.97 -12.06 11.90
N SER A 41 5.25 -10.96 12.09
CA SER A 41 4.09 -10.91 12.97
C SER A 41 2.98 -11.87 12.53
N TYR A 42 2.77 -12.00 11.21
CA TYR A 42 1.83 -12.97 10.65
C TYR A 42 2.33 -14.40 10.84
N TRP A 43 3.61 -14.67 10.59
CA TRP A 43 4.18 -16.01 10.76
C TRP A 43 4.11 -16.48 12.21
N GLN A 44 4.35 -15.59 13.17
CA GLN A 44 4.20 -15.90 14.60
C GLN A 44 2.77 -16.31 14.95
N ARG A 45 1.77 -15.60 14.42
CA ARG A 45 0.35 -15.92 14.60
C ARG A 45 -0.03 -17.24 13.92
N ALA A 46 0.53 -17.51 12.74
CA ALA A 46 0.31 -18.77 12.02
C ALA A 46 0.85 -19.97 12.80
N ILE A 47 2.06 -19.87 13.35
CA ILE A 47 2.70 -20.94 14.14
C ILE A 47 1.96 -21.16 15.47
N ALA A 48 1.44 -20.09 16.08
CA ALA A 48 0.62 -20.20 17.30
C ALA A 48 -0.78 -20.77 17.05
N SER A 49 -1.24 -20.82 15.79
CA SER A 49 -2.57 -21.28 15.41
C SER A 49 -2.62 -22.79 15.16
N ARG A 50 -3.80 -23.40 15.28
CA ARG A 50 -3.97 -24.82 14.97
C ARG A 50 -3.80 -25.06 13.45
N PRO A 51 -2.93 -25.99 13.01
CA PRO A 51 -2.62 -26.17 11.58
C PRO A 51 -3.85 -26.42 10.71
N GLY A 52 -4.82 -27.21 11.19
CA GLY A 52 -6.03 -27.56 10.44
C GLY A 52 -7.03 -26.42 10.22
N THR A 53 -6.95 -25.33 10.98
CA THR A 53 -7.87 -24.17 10.87
C THR A 53 -7.17 -22.89 10.42
N THR A 54 -5.84 -22.86 10.38
CA THR A 54 -5.05 -21.67 10.09
C THR A 54 -5.40 -21.07 8.74
N VAL A 55 -5.41 -21.87 7.66
CA VAL A 55 -5.74 -21.39 6.31
C VAL A 55 -7.14 -20.78 6.25
N LYS A 56 -8.14 -21.42 6.87
CA LYS A 56 -9.51 -20.91 6.92
C LYS A 56 -9.60 -19.58 7.68
N ALA A 57 -8.85 -19.45 8.77
CA ALA A 57 -8.79 -18.22 9.54
C ALA A 57 -8.16 -17.07 8.73
N TYR A 58 -7.09 -17.33 7.98
CA TYR A 58 -6.50 -16.33 7.08
C TYR A 58 -7.43 -15.91 5.96
N LEU A 59 -8.14 -16.85 5.33
CA LEU A 59 -9.12 -16.53 4.27
C LEU A 59 -10.29 -15.69 4.80
N LEU A 60 -10.84 -16.07 5.95
CA LEU A 60 -11.93 -15.31 6.59
C LEU A 60 -11.45 -13.93 7.03
N GLY A 61 -10.25 -13.84 7.60
CA GLY A 61 -9.61 -12.58 7.99
C GLY A 61 -9.39 -11.66 6.79
N GLY A 62 -8.91 -12.19 5.66
CA GLY A 62 -8.73 -11.43 4.42
C GLY A 62 -10.05 -10.92 3.85
N LEU A 63 -11.12 -11.73 3.86
CA LEU A 63 -12.45 -11.32 3.42
C LEU A 63 -13.03 -10.22 4.32
N ALA A 64 -12.91 -10.36 5.63
CA ALA A 64 -13.36 -9.34 6.59
C ALA A 64 -12.56 -8.04 6.43
N TRP A 65 -11.27 -8.15 6.11
CA TRP A 65 -10.41 -6.99 5.89
C TRP A 65 -10.79 -6.18 4.66
N PHE A 66 -11.45 -6.75 3.64
CA PHE A 66 -11.96 -5.94 2.53
C PHE A 66 -13.12 -5.02 2.98
N ALA A 67 -14.04 -5.55 3.79
CA ALA A 67 -15.27 -4.86 4.15
C ALA A 67 -15.01 -3.57 4.96
N ILE A 68 -14.08 -3.59 5.90
CA ILE A 68 -13.79 -2.46 6.79
C ILE A 68 -13.27 -1.21 6.04
N PRO A 69 -12.14 -1.25 5.31
CA PRO A 69 -11.62 -0.10 4.58
C PRO A 69 -12.54 0.26 3.41
N PHE A 70 -13.19 -0.71 2.75
CA PHE A 70 -14.13 -0.40 1.66
C PHE A 70 -15.30 0.42 2.17
N THR A 71 -15.95 -0.01 3.26
CA THR A 71 -17.07 0.73 3.85
C THR A 71 -16.62 2.08 4.37
N PHE A 72 -15.52 2.15 5.13
CA PHE A 72 -15.01 3.39 5.71
C PHE A 72 -14.59 4.41 4.65
N ALA A 73 -13.83 3.98 3.63
CA ALA A 73 -13.38 4.86 2.55
C ALA A 73 -14.54 5.33 1.67
N THR A 74 -15.51 4.45 1.38
CA THR A 74 -16.65 4.81 0.53
C THR A 74 -17.59 5.77 1.25
N THR A 75 -17.94 5.51 2.51
CA THR A 75 -18.87 6.37 3.26
C THR A 75 -18.25 7.72 3.54
N LEU A 76 -17.12 7.78 4.25
CA LEU A 76 -16.51 9.05 4.65
C LEU A 76 -15.86 9.77 3.47
N GLY A 77 -15.33 9.06 2.48
CA GLY A 77 -14.77 9.66 1.27
C GLY A 77 -15.84 10.31 0.40
N LEU A 78 -17.00 9.67 0.20
CA LEU A 78 -18.11 10.29 -0.52
C LEU A 78 -18.76 11.41 0.30
N SER A 79 -18.89 11.26 1.62
CA SER A 79 -19.35 12.33 2.50
C SER A 79 -18.45 13.57 2.42
N ALA A 80 -17.12 13.40 2.40
CA ALA A 80 -16.18 14.50 2.24
C ALA A 80 -16.34 15.24 0.91
N VAL A 81 -16.69 14.52 -0.17
CA VAL A 81 -16.97 15.13 -1.48
C VAL A 81 -18.32 15.85 -1.47
N ALA A 82 -19.34 15.25 -0.85
CA ALA A 82 -20.69 15.80 -0.79
C ALA A 82 -20.77 17.08 0.05
N LEU A 83 -19.97 17.18 1.12
CA LEU A 83 -19.91 18.32 2.03
C LEU A 83 -18.94 19.43 1.58
N ARG A 84 -18.37 19.34 0.38
CA ARG A 84 -17.49 20.40 -0.14
C ARG A 84 -18.24 21.72 -0.27
N GLY A 85 -17.80 22.73 0.49
CA GLY A 85 -18.40 24.05 0.52
C GLY A 85 -19.54 24.21 1.52
N ASP A 86 -19.80 23.18 2.33
CA ASP A 86 -20.68 23.27 3.48
C ASP A 86 -20.03 24.14 4.58
N PRO A 87 -20.77 25.04 5.26
CA PRO A 87 -20.23 25.87 6.33
C PRO A 87 -19.67 25.08 7.52
N ASP A 88 -20.16 23.87 7.77
CA ASP A 88 -19.70 23.02 8.87
C ASP A 88 -18.48 22.16 8.48
N MET A 89 -18.06 22.18 7.20
CA MET A 89 -16.89 21.45 6.71
C MET A 89 -15.68 22.38 6.53
N ILE A 90 -14.52 21.97 7.07
CA ILE A 90 -13.26 22.70 6.84
C ILE A 90 -12.90 22.70 5.35
N SER A 91 -12.41 23.83 4.84
CA SER A 91 -11.86 23.90 3.49
C SER A 91 -10.52 23.17 3.46
N LEU A 92 -10.44 22.07 2.71
CA LEU A 92 -9.25 21.24 2.62
C LEU A 92 -8.36 21.72 1.47
N SER A 93 -7.10 22.02 1.77
CA SER A 93 -6.06 22.22 0.75
C SER A 93 -5.64 20.88 0.12
N ALA A 94 -4.88 20.94 -0.97
CA ALA A 94 -4.31 19.72 -1.58
C ALA A 94 -3.42 18.97 -0.58
N ASP A 95 -2.69 19.69 0.26
CA ASP A 95 -1.80 19.10 1.28
C ASP A 95 -2.61 18.40 2.38
N ASP A 96 -3.74 18.97 2.81
CA ASP A 96 -4.64 18.34 3.79
C ASP A 96 -5.25 17.03 3.25
N VAL A 97 -5.59 17.02 1.96
CA VAL A 97 -6.07 15.82 1.28
C VAL A 97 -4.98 14.76 1.25
N SER A 98 -3.75 15.13 0.89
CA SER A 98 -2.59 14.22 0.86
C SER A 98 -2.16 13.74 2.26
N ALA A 99 -2.45 14.49 3.31
CA ALA A 99 -2.23 14.12 4.70
C ALA A 99 -3.34 13.21 5.26
N GLY A 100 -4.42 12.95 4.53
CA GLY A 100 -5.48 12.03 4.93
C GLY A 100 -6.57 12.64 5.81
N LEU A 101 -6.66 13.98 5.88
CA LEU A 101 -7.69 14.70 6.63
C LEU A 101 -9.13 14.61 6.08
N PRO A 102 -9.45 14.21 4.82
CA PRO A 102 -10.82 14.23 4.32
C PRO A 102 -11.82 13.43 5.16
N ALA A 103 -11.44 12.25 5.65
CA ALA A 103 -12.31 11.43 6.49
C ALA A 103 -12.57 12.08 7.86
N ALA A 104 -11.55 12.70 8.44
CA ALA A 104 -11.65 13.44 9.70
C ALA A 104 -12.57 14.66 9.58
N ALA A 105 -12.37 15.45 8.52
CA ALA A 105 -13.20 16.61 8.21
C ALA A 105 -14.68 16.21 8.01
N ALA A 106 -14.95 15.18 7.20
CA ALA A 106 -16.31 14.72 6.95
C ALA A 106 -17.02 14.22 8.21
N ALA A 107 -16.35 13.43 9.06
CA ALA A 107 -16.95 12.95 10.29
C ALA A 107 -17.21 14.10 11.29
N SER A 108 -16.31 15.09 11.35
CA SER A 108 -16.50 16.27 12.20
C SER A 108 -17.67 17.14 11.73
N ALA A 109 -17.86 17.29 10.43
CA ALA A 109 -18.99 18.04 9.86
C ALA A 109 -20.33 17.33 10.10
N LEU A 110 -20.37 15.99 9.98
CA LEU A 110 -21.62 15.22 10.13
C LEU A 110 -22.06 15.02 11.58
N LEU A 111 -21.12 14.80 12.49
CA LEU A 111 -21.40 14.37 13.88
C LEU A 111 -20.86 15.37 14.92
N GLY A 112 -20.37 16.53 14.47
CA GLY A 112 -19.77 17.54 15.33
C GLY A 112 -18.54 17.02 16.08
N SER A 113 -18.36 17.50 17.31
CA SER A 113 -17.26 17.11 18.20
C SER A 113 -17.21 15.61 18.50
N SER A 114 -18.37 14.94 18.52
CA SER A 114 -18.45 13.50 18.79
C SER A 114 -17.85 12.66 17.65
N GLY A 115 -18.00 13.09 16.39
CA GLY A 115 -17.40 12.45 15.23
C GLY A 115 -15.88 12.59 15.20
N ALA A 116 -15.38 13.79 15.53
CA ALA A 116 -13.95 14.03 15.64
C ALA A 116 -13.31 13.17 16.75
N ALA A 117 -13.95 13.10 17.92
CA ALA A 117 -13.49 12.26 19.02
C ALA A 117 -13.49 10.76 18.67
N ALA A 118 -14.56 10.28 18.00
CA ALA A 118 -14.65 8.89 17.57
C ALA A 118 -13.52 8.51 16.59
N LEU A 119 -13.20 9.38 15.63
CA LEU A 119 -12.09 9.14 14.70
C LEU A 119 -10.72 9.23 15.36
N LEU A 120 -10.54 10.13 16.32
CA LEU A 120 -9.29 10.18 17.09
C LEU A 120 -9.07 8.88 17.86
N VAL A 121 -10.11 8.36 18.53
CA VAL A 121 -10.05 7.08 19.25
C VAL A 121 -9.83 5.91 18.28
N LEU A 122 -10.54 5.89 17.15
CA LEU A 122 -10.35 4.89 16.11
C LEU A 122 -8.89 4.85 15.63
N LEU A 123 -8.32 6.02 15.30
CA LEU A 123 -6.95 6.15 14.85
C LEU A 123 -5.97 5.71 15.93
N PHE A 124 -6.16 6.15 17.18
CA PHE A 124 -5.32 5.76 18.31
C PHE A 124 -5.30 4.24 18.52
N CYS A 125 -6.48 3.60 18.53
CA CYS A 125 -6.60 2.16 18.66
C CYS A 125 -5.96 1.41 17.48
N ALA A 126 -6.19 1.88 16.25
CA ALA A 126 -5.62 1.27 15.05
C ALA A 126 -4.08 1.33 15.06
N VAL A 127 -3.51 2.50 15.33
CA VAL A 127 -2.06 2.73 15.39
C VAL A 127 -1.43 1.93 16.53
N THR A 128 -2.03 1.96 17.72
CA THR A 128 -1.51 1.22 18.88
C THR A 128 -1.52 -0.30 18.66
N SER A 129 -2.56 -0.82 18.02
CA SER A 129 -2.67 -2.25 17.66
C SER A 129 -1.58 -2.70 16.68
N ALA A 130 -1.32 -1.87 15.66
CA ALA A 130 -0.25 -2.12 14.69
C ALA A 130 1.14 -2.05 15.36
N ILE A 131 1.41 -0.99 16.12
CA ILE A 131 2.68 -0.80 16.83
C ILE A 131 2.97 -1.99 17.76
N SER A 132 1.99 -2.43 18.55
CA SER A 132 2.16 -3.56 19.48
C SER A 132 2.57 -4.85 18.76
N THR A 133 1.94 -5.12 17.61
CA THR A 133 2.20 -6.31 16.80
C THR A 133 3.62 -6.29 16.23
N GLU A 134 4.03 -5.17 15.64
CA GLU A 134 5.37 -5.00 15.07
C GLU A 134 6.48 -5.02 16.12
N LEU A 135 6.22 -4.41 17.28
CA LEU A 135 7.16 -4.34 18.38
C LEU A 135 7.53 -5.75 18.90
N ILE A 136 6.55 -6.64 18.98
CA ILE A 136 6.75 -8.05 19.36
C ILE A 136 7.47 -8.82 18.25
N ALA A 137 7.09 -8.61 16.99
CA ALA A 137 7.69 -9.28 15.84
C ALA A 137 9.20 -8.97 15.73
N VAL A 138 9.57 -7.68 15.76
CA VAL A 138 10.95 -7.24 15.65
C VAL A 138 11.76 -7.63 16.88
N SER A 139 11.19 -7.50 18.09
CA SER A 139 11.88 -7.94 19.32
C SER A 139 12.20 -9.43 19.27
N SER A 140 11.27 -10.26 18.79
CA SER A 140 11.50 -11.70 18.65
C SER A 140 12.57 -12.01 17.61
N LEU A 141 12.56 -11.30 16.47
CA LEU A 141 13.59 -11.44 15.44
C LEU A 141 14.96 -11.11 16.02
N LEU A 142 15.13 -9.95 16.66
CA LEU A 142 16.39 -9.54 17.27
C LEU A 142 16.84 -10.52 18.37
N THR A 143 15.92 -11.01 19.19
CA THR A 143 16.25 -11.92 20.30
C THR A 143 16.69 -13.31 19.79
N TYR A 144 15.91 -13.93 18.91
CA TYR A 144 16.19 -15.30 18.48
C TYR A 144 17.17 -15.37 17.30
N ASN A 145 17.11 -14.42 16.37
CA ASN A 145 17.89 -14.48 15.13
C ASN A 145 19.22 -13.73 15.26
N VAL A 146 19.31 -12.71 16.13
CA VAL A 146 20.56 -11.96 16.35
C VAL A 146 21.22 -12.39 17.65
N TYR A 147 20.57 -12.16 18.79
CA TYR A 147 21.17 -12.37 20.10
C TYR A 147 21.48 -13.85 20.36
N LYS A 148 20.49 -14.74 20.27
CA LYS A 148 20.72 -16.17 20.49
C LYS A 148 21.64 -16.78 19.44
N ARG A 149 21.56 -16.38 18.17
CA ARG A 149 22.37 -17.01 17.11
C ARG A 149 23.84 -16.57 17.14
N TYR A 150 24.12 -15.29 17.37
CA TYR A 150 25.46 -14.72 17.18
C TYR A 150 26.13 -14.21 18.46
N VAL A 151 25.35 -13.81 19.47
CA VAL A 151 25.91 -13.20 20.70
C VAL A 151 26.06 -14.24 21.80
N ASN A 152 24.99 -15.01 22.08
CA ASN A 152 25.02 -16.05 23.10
C ASN A 152 24.18 -17.27 22.70
N PRO A 153 24.78 -18.25 22.00
CA PRO A 153 24.12 -19.51 21.61
C PRO A 153 23.59 -20.35 22.78
N GLY A 154 24.23 -20.26 23.94
CA GLY A 154 23.86 -20.99 25.16
C GLY A 154 22.88 -20.24 26.06
N ALA A 155 22.28 -19.14 25.60
CA ALA A 155 21.40 -18.33 26.44
C ALA A 155 20.16 -19.12 26.91
N MET A 156 19.91 -19.09 28.21
CA MET A 156 18.77 -19.72 28.86
C MET A 156 17.48 -18.90 28.61
N ASP A 157 16.32 -19.54 28.72
CA ASP A 157 15.02 -18.92 28.40
C ASP A 157 14.74 -17.63 29.21
N ASN A 158 15.18 -17.57 30.46
CA ASN A 158 15.05 -16.38 31.30
C ASN A 158 15.90 -15.19 30.80
N GLN A 159 17.07 -15.47 30.20
CA GLN A 159 17.92 -14.45 29.59
C GLN A 159 17.33 -13.98 28.27
N LEU A 160 16.74 -14.89 27.48
CA LEU A 160 16.04 -14.53 26.25
C LEU A 160 14.85 -13.62 26.51
N LEU A 161 14.01 -13.94 27.51
CA LEU A 161 12.86 -13.11 27.87
C LEU A 161 13.29 -11.72 28.34
N ARG A 162 14.37 -11.63 29.12
CA ARG A 162 14.91 -10.34 29.55
C ARG A 162 15.44 -9.53 28.36
N MET A 163 16.15 -10.19 27.45
CA MET A 163 16.66 -9.55 26.24
C MET A 163 15.52 -9.09 25.32
N GLY A 164 14.44 -9.87 25.22
CA GLY A 164 13.23 -9.48 24.49
C GLY A 164 12.65 -8.16 24.97
N HIS A 165 12.52 -7.95 26.28
CA HIS A 165 12.04 -6.67 26.83
C HIS A 165 12.98 -5.49 26.50
N TYR A 166 14.30 -5.71 26.53
CA TYR A 166 15.25 -4.66 26.10
C TYR A 166 15.12 -4.36 24.61
N MET A 167 14.96 -5.37 23.76
CA MET A 167 14.79 -5.20 22.31
C MET A 167 13.47 -4.50 21.95
N VAL A 168 12.40 -4.76 22.71
CA VAL A 168 11.13 -4.01 22.64
C VAL A 168 11.40 -2.52 22.90
N GLY A 169 12.05 -2.18 24.02
CA GLY A 169 12.35 -0.80 24.36
C GLY A 169 13.22 -0.10 23.31
N LEU A 170 14.26 -0.78 22.83
CA LEU A 170 15.15 -0.27 21.79
C LEU A 170 14.40 0.02 20.49
N TYR A 171 13.58 -0.92 20.02
CA TYR A 171 12.85 -0.75 18.77
C TYR A 171 11.75 0.32 18.88
N GLY A 172 11.09 0.44 20.04
CA GLY A 172 10.15 1.52 20.31
C GLY A 172 10.82 2.90 20.19
N LEU A 173 12.04 3.04 20.71
CA LEU A 173 12.83 4.26 20.58
C LEU A 173 13.23 4.53 19.13
N VAL A 174 13.68 3.52 18.38
CA VAL A 174 13.98 3.64 16.95
C VAL A 174 12.75 4.09 16.15
N MET A 175 11.58 3.52 16.39
CA MET A 175 10.33 3.94 15.74
C MET A 175 9.96 5.39 16.06
N ALA A 176 10.12 5.81 17.32
CA ALA A 176 9.87 7.20 17.72
C ALA A 176 10.82 8.18 17.02
N PHE A 177 12.12 7.85 16.95
CA PHE A 177 13.10 8.66 16.23
C PHE A 177 12.83 8.70 14.72
N ALA A 178 12.52 7.56 14.10
CA ALA A 178 12.18 7.51 12.67
C ALA A 178 10.92 8.32 12.35
N GLY A 179 9.89 8.23 13.21
CA GLY A 179 8.67 9.04 13.08
C GLY A 179 8.94 10.53 13.16
N LEU A 180 9.80 10.96 14.09
CA LEU A 180 10.22 12.36 14.22
C LEU A 180 10.96 12.85 12.98
N ILE A 181 11.87 12.04 12.44
CA ILE A 181 12.61 12.34 11.21
C ILE A 181 11.65 12.53 10.04
N PHE A 182 10.71 11.61 9.84
CA PHE A 182 9.72 11.71 8.76
C PHE A 182 8.81 12.93 8.91
N TYR A 183 8.44 13.26 10.14
CA TYR A 183 7.67 14.47 10.43
C TYR A 183 8.44 15.74 10.02
N PHE A 184 9.71 15.87 10.40
CA PHE A 184 10.53 17.05 10.06
C PHE A 184 10.91 17.15 8.59
N ILE A 185 11.04 16.02 7.88
CA ILE A 185 11.29 16.00 6.44
C ILE A 185 10.02 16.38 5.65
N GLY A 186 8.85 16.42 6.30
CA GLY A 186 7.58 16.77 5.65
C GLY A 186 7.09 15.67 4.72
N VAL A 187 7.40 14.41 5.03
CA VAL A 187 7.00 13.27 4.21
C VAL A 187 5.48 13.05 4.34
N SER A 188 4.76 13.12 3.22
CA SER A 188 3.32 12.83 3.20
C SER A 188 3.03 11.33 3.21
N MET A 189 1.84 10.94 3.70
CA MET A 189 1.41 9.53 3.67
C MET A 189 1.36 9.00 2.24
N GLY A 190 0.92 9.82 1.27
CA GLY A 190 0.97 9.46 -0.15
C GLY A 190 2.38 9.13 -0.64
N TRP A 191 3.38 9.91 -0.23
CA TRP A 191 4.78 9.63 -0.56
C TRP A 191 5.27 8.31 0.06
N LEU A 192 4.89 8.00 1.31
CA LEU A 192 5.23 6.72 1.94
C LEU A 192 4.64 5.53 1.18
N TYR A 193 3.38 5.62 0.73
CA TYR A 193 2.76 4.56 -0.07
C TYR A 193 3.40 4.41 -1.45
N ASP A 194 3.72 5.52 -2.12
CA ASP A 194 4.38 5.50 -3.43
C ASP A 194 5.82 4.97 -3.33
N THR A 195 6.53 5.28 -2.25
CA THR A 195 7.91 4.78 -2.01
C THR A 195 7.94 3.32 -1.57
N GLN A 196 6.89 2.80 -0.94
CA GLN A 196 6.77 1.36 -0.68
C GLN A 196 6.79 0.54 -1.98
N ALA A 197 6.38 1.16 -3.10
CA ALA A 197 6.58 0.62 -4.45
C ALA A 197 7.81 1.20 -5.17
N PHE A 198 8.95 1.30 -4.48
CA PHE A 198 10.24 1.82 -5.00
C PHE A 198 10.68 1.27 -6.38
N ASN A 199 10.02 0.22 -6.91
CA ASN A 199 10.23 -0.27 -8.27
C ASN A 199 9.48 0.52 -9.39
N THR A 200 8.52 1.42 -9.09
CA THR A 200 7.76 2.18 -10.12
C THR A 200 8.14 3.66 -10.23
N ASN A 201 8.76 4.28 -9.22
CA ASN A 201 9.27 5.65 -9.35
C ASN A 201 10.51 5.76 -10.25
N ILE A 202 11.22 4.64 -10.46
CA ILE A 202 12.20 4.50 -11.54
C ILE A 202 11.51 4.66 -12.91
N TRP A 203 10.31 4.10 -13.10
CA TRP A 203 9.57 4.28 -14.36
C TRP A 203 9.13 5.74 -14.59
N ARG A 204 8.73 6.47 -13.55
CA ARG A 204 8.38 7.90 -13.65
C ARG A 204 9.61 8.77 -13.98
N SER A 205 10.74 8.51 -13.33
CA SER A 205 12.00 9.20 -13.63
C SER A 205 12.59 8.81 -15.00
N GLN A 206 12.35 7.58 -15.48
CA GLN A 206 12.73 7.13 -16.83
C GLN A 206 11.84 7.73 -17.93
N GLN A 207 10.57 8.05 -17.65
CA GLN A 207 9.67 8.70 -18.62
C GLN A 207 10.09 10.15 -18.96
N HIS A 208 10.74 10.85 -18.02
CA HIS A 208 11.31 12.17 -18.27
C HIS A 208 12.61 12.14 -19.08
N CYS A 209 13.28 10.99 -19.14
CA CYS A 209 14.52 10.79 -19.90
C CYS A 209 14.30 10.16 -21.29
N LEU A 210 13.09 9.69 -21.60
CA LEU A 210 12.77 9.08 -22.89
C LEU A 210 12.36 10.14 -23.93
N PRO A 211 12.87 10.06 -25.16
CA PRO A 211 12.56 11.04 -26.19
C PRO A 211 11.08 10.98 -26.61
N ARG A 212 10.50 12.14 -26.93
CA ARG A 212 9.04 12.39 -27.09
C ARG A 212 8.27 11.41 -28.00
N HIS A 213 8.95 10.70 -28.91
CA HIS A 213 8.33 9.69 -29.77
C HIS A 213 7.97 8.39 -29.04
N VAL A 214 8.54 8.13 -27.86
CA VAL A 214 8.21 6.98 -26.99
C VAL A 214 7.09 7.32 -25.98
N GLN A 215 6.77 8.61 -25.83
CA GLN A 215 5.71 9.10 -24.92
C GLN A 215 4.29 9.02 -25.53
N ASN A 216 4.14 8.44 -26.73
CA ASN A 216 2.83 8.34 -27.40
C ASN A 216 2.01 7.16 -26.83
N PRO A 217 0.87 7.39 -26.14
CA PRO A 217 0.07 6.33 -25.51
C PRO A 217 -0.60 5.37 -26.51
N GLN A 218 -0.58 5.69 -27.81
CA GLN A 218 -1.17 4.86 -28.87
C GLN A 218 -0.37 3.58 -29.17
N LEU A 219 0.90 3.49 -28.75
CA LEU A 219 1.76 2.30 -28.96
C LEU A 219 1.72 1.28 -27.81
N LEU A 220 1.04 1.59 -26.70
CA LEU A 220 0.85 0.71 -25.53
C LEU A 220 -0.50 -0.02 -25.54
N VAL A 221 -1.13 -0.16 -26.71
CA VAL A 221 -2.28 -1.06 -26.88
C VAL A 221 -1.73 -2.42 -27.28
N PHE A 222 -1.84 -3.41 -26.39
CA PHE A 222 -1.59 -4.82 -26.72
C PHE A 222 -2.29 -5.17 -28.05
N PRO A 223 -1.61 -5.79 -29.01
CA PRO A 223 -2.23 -6.11 -30.29
C PRO A 223 -3.40 -7.07 -30.05
N GLN A 224 -4.58 -6.68 -30.53
CA GLN A 224 -5.78 -7.51 -30.55
C GLN A 224 -5.46 -8.88 -31.19
N PRO A 225 -5.97 -10.00 -30.66
CA PRO A 225 -5.55 -11.37 -31.02
C PRO A 225 -5.72 -11.73 -32.52
N ASN A 226 -6.46 -10.93 -33.30
CA ASN A 226 -6.65 -11.14 -34.74
C ASN A 226 -5.49 -10.66 -35.62
N GLN A 227 -4.47 -9.95 -35.09
CA GLN A 227 -3.30 -9.52 -35.88
C GLN A 227 -2.12 -10.50 -35.87
N LEU A 228 -2.17 -11.56 -35.05
CA LEU A 228 -1.11 -12.60 -34.96
C LEU A 228 -1.13 -13.60 -36.12
N ARG A 229 -2.17 -13.61 -36.96
CA ARG A 229 -2.31 -14.59 -38.06
C ARG A 229 -1.55 -14.18 -39.33
N SER A 230 -1.29 -12.89 -39.55
CA SER A 230 -0.54 -12.39 -40.73
C SER A 230 0.98 -12.46 -40.53
N THR A 231 1.47 -12.22 -39.32
CA THR A 231 2.91 -12.24 -39.01
C THR A 231 3.52 -13.65 -39.01
N LYS A 232 2.75 -14.70 -38.69
CA LYS A 232 3.22 -16.09 -38.81
C LYS A 232 3.47 -16.54 -40.25
N ILE A 233 2.74 -16.00 -41.22
CA ILE A 233 2.89 -16.35 -42.64
C ILE A 233 4.12 -15.65 -43.25
N GLY A 234 4.43 -14.41 -42.82
CA GLY A 234 5.62 -13.67 -43.27
C GLY A 234 6.94 -14.27 -42.78
N ILE A 235 6.98 -14.77 -41.54
CA ILE A 235 8.20 -15.35 -40.96
C ILE A 235 8.50 -16.73 -41.57
N HIS A 236 7.47 -17.53 -41.88
CA HIS A 236 7.67 -18.85 -42.47
C HIS A 236 8.19 -18.78 -43.93
N LYS A 237 7.79 -17.76 -44.70
CA LYS A 237 8.31 -17.53 -46.06
C LYS A 237 9.75 -17.00 -46.06
N GLY A 238 10.15 -16.21 -45.06
CA GLY A 238 11.52 -15.71 -44.91
C GLY A 238 12.55 -16.78 -44.53
N ILE A 239 12.12 -17.87 -43.86
CA ILE A 239 12.99 -18.97 -43.45
C ILE A 239 13.21 -19.97 -44.60
N GLU A 240 12.22 -20.22 -45.47
CA GLU A 240 12.42 -21.06 -46.66
C GLU A 240 13.28 -20.39 -47.74
N ALA A 241 13.21 -19.06 -47.88
CA ALA A 241 14.02 -18.32 -48.85
C ALA A 241 15.53 -18.35 -48.52
N ARG A 242 15.90 -18.57 -47.25
CA ARG A 242 17.30 -18.61 -46.80
C ARG A 242 17.96 -19.99 -46.88
N LYS A 243 17.25 -21.01 -47.38
CA LYS A 243 17.76 -22.39 -47.52
C LYS A 243 18.04 -22.81 -48.97
N LYS A 244 17.93 -21.89 -49.96
CA LYS A 244 18.19 -22.14 -51.38
C LYS A 244 19.12 -21.10 -52.04
N SER A 245 20.30 -20.88 -51.50
CA SER A 245 21.43 -20.32 -52.27
C SER A 245 22.68 -21.16 -52.05
N PRO A 246 23.13 -21.94 -53.03
CA PRO A 246 24.46 -22.56 -52.98
C PRO A 246 25.53 -21.49 -53.29
N LEU A 247 26.66 -21.61 -52.59
CA LEU A 247 28.00 -21.00 -52.79
C LEU A 247 28.08 -19.72 -53.63
#